data_AF-A0A553UWN3-F1
#
_entry.id   AF-A0A553UWN3-F1
#
_cell.length_a   1.000
_cell.length_b   1.000
_cell.length_c   1.000
_cell.angle_alpha   90.00
_cell.angle_beta   90.00
_cell.angle_gamma   90.00
#
_symmetry.space_group_name_H-M   'P 1'
#
loop_
_entity.id
_entity.type
_entity.pdbx_description
1 polymer ?
#
loop_
_entity_poly.entity_id
_entity_poly.type
_entity_poly.pdbx_seq_one_letter_code
_entity_poly.pdbx_strand_id
1 'polypeptide(L)'
;MTTAALNLQAPRHDTANAVQRAAIRFQVDAGLIDAILADEAARWDMADTLQNALMKVLVALPPRPAGRLQRFAAWLTRRPLTTHSLGLAQMKLGTLQEVARSGFLPLPAGQQEQIRFLLDPLAAPYLVAARLRQTLDHWQASGVDLSCRPEILGTLYSLGLTGKAGVHAEPQPSSRGLEIAALAGAYRAAPLQLALRSLPFQGGATP
;
A
#
# COMPACT_ATOMS: atom_id res chain seq x y z
N MET A 1 27.52 31.31 -11.75
CA MET A 1 26.79 30.65 -12.86
C MET A 1 26.94 29.15 -12.69
N THR A 2 25.79 28.45 -12.53
CA THR A 2 25.49 27.02 -12.77
C THR A 2 26.62 25.99 -12.58
N THR A 3 26.46 24.96 -11.75
CA THR A 3 25.51 23.86 -12.01
C THR A 3 25.26 23.07 -10.72
N ALA A 4 24.05 23.20 -10.16
CA ALA A 4 23.55 22.27 -9.16
C ALA A 4 22.93 21.07 -9.89
N ALA A 5 23.67 19.96 -9.95
CA ALA A 5 23.12 18.68 -10.33
C ALA A 5 22.17 18.22 -9.21
N LEU A 6 20.87 18.47 -9.40
CA LEU A 6 19.80 17.92 -8.58
C LEU A 6 19.82 16.40 -8.71
N ASN A 7 20.36 15.76 -7.67
CA ASN A 7 20.47 14.33 -7.52
C ASN A 7 19.07 13.72 -7.30
N LEU A 8 18.43 13.29 -8.39
CA LEU A 8 17.09 12.69 -8.44
C LEU A 8 17.05 11.20 -8.05
N GLN A 9 18.04 10.67 -7.33
CA GLN A 9 18.15 9.23 -7.02
C GLN A 9 17.88 8.83 -5.55
N ALA A 10 17.57 9.77 -4.64
CA ALA A 10 17.44 9.46 -3.22
C ALA A 10 16.10 8.84 -2.70
N PRO A 11 14.93 8.82 -3.38
CA PRO A 11 13.70 8.29 -2.75
C PRO A 11 13.44 6.78 -2.95
N ARG A 12 14.18 6.07 -3.80
CA ARG A 12 13.90 4.66 -4.14
C ARG A 12 14.49 3.63 -3.17
N HIS A 13 15.60 3.94 -2.51
CA HIS A 13 16.26 3.00 -1.59
C HIS A 13 15.52 2.85 -0.26
N ASP A 14 14.95 3.92 0.29
CA ASP A 14 14.24 3.87 1.57
C ASP A 14 12.90 3.15 1.50
N THR A 15 12.20 3.27 0.36
CA THR A 15 10.93 2.58 0.11
C THR A 15 11.13 1.09 -0.14
N ALA A 16 12.13 0.69 -0.95
CA ALA A 16 12.47 -0.73 -1.13
C ALA A 16 12.83 -1.40 0.21
N ASN A 17 13.59 -0.70 1.06
CA ASN A 17 13.89 -1.16 2.41
C ASN A 17 12.64 -1.24 3.29
N ALA A 18 11.67 -0.32 3.14
CA ALA A 18 10.41 -0.35 3.88
C ALA A 18 9.51 -1.53 3.45
N VAL A 19 9.46 -1.84 2.15
CA VAL A 19 8.71 -2.99 1.61
C VAL A 19 9.25 -4.30 2.19
N GLN A 20 10.56 -4.51 2.14
CA GLN A 20 11.15 -5.74 2.68
C GLN A 20 10.92 -5.87 4.20
N ARG A 21 11.05 -4.77 4.96
CA ARG A 21 10.76 -4.79 6.40
C ARG A 21 9.29 -5.08 6.70
N ALA A 22 8.37 -4.51 5.92
CA ALA A 22 6.94 -4.78 6.05
C ALA A 22 6.62 -6.25 5.72
N ALA A 23 7.18 -6.76 4.62
CA ALA A 23 7.06 -8.16 4.21
C ALA A 23 7.51 -9.12 5.32
N ILE A 24 8.69 -8.89 5.91
CA ILE A 24 9.20 -9.70 7.02
C ILE A 24 8.28 -9.60 8.25
N ARG A 25 7.93 -8.37 8.66
CA ARG A 25 7.11 -8.14 9.86
C ARG A 25 5.76 -8.84 9.78
N PHE A 26 5.10 -8.77 8.62
CA PHE A 26 3.77 -9.31 8.41
C PHE A 26 3.79 -10.68 7.74
N GLN A 27 4.97 -11.25 7.48
CA GLN A 27 5.16 -12.53 6.81
C GLN A 27 4.34 -12.62 5.50
N VAL A 28 4.40 -11.59 4.66
CA VAL A 28 3.73 -11.56 3.35
C VAL A 28 4.75 -11.37 2.24
N ASP A 29 4.37 -11.69 1.01
CA ASP A 29 5.24 -11.57 -0.16
C ASP A 29 5.60 -10.11 -0.47
N ALA A 30 6.89 -9.77 -0.48
CA ALA A 30 7.39 -8.44 -0.82
C ALA A 30 6.99 -8.03 -2.25
N GLY A 31 7.07 -8.95 -3.21
CA GLY A 31 6.68 -8.70 -4.59
C GLY A 31 5.20 -8.33 -4.73
N LEU A 32 4.33 -8.94 -3.91
CA LEU A 32 2.91 -8.60 -3.86
C LEU A 32 2.66 -7.21 -3.25
N ILE A 33 3.42 -6.81 -2.23
CA ILE A 33 3.33 -5.43 -1.69
C ILE A 33 3.70 -4.43 -2.78
N ASP A 34 4.83 -4.63 -3.46
CA ASP A 34 5.27 -3.75 -4.56
C ASP A 34 4.26 -3.70 -5.70
N ALA A 35 3.71 -4.85 -6.09
CA ALA A 35 2.70 -4.93 -7.14
C ALA A 35 1.43 -4.15 -6.81
N ILE A 36 0.95 -4.24 -5.56
CA ILE A 36 -0.21 -3.48 -5.11
C ILE A 36 0.10 -1.99 -5.13
N LEU A 37 1.23 -1.56 -4.56
CA LEU A 37 1.61 -0.14 -4.55
C LEU A 37 1.78 0.43 -5.97
N ALA A 38 2.34 -0.36 -6.89
CA ALA A 38 2.49 0.03 -8.29
C ALA A 38 1.14 0.13 -9.01
N ASP A 39 0.22 -0.81 -8.79
CA ASP A 39 -1.13 -0.78 -9.36
C ASP A 39 -1.94 0.42 -8.81
N GLU A 40 -1.87 0.69 -7.51
CA GLU A 40 -2.52 1.87 -6.92
C GLU A 40 -1.94 3.19 -7.46
N ALA A 41 -0.63 3.25 -7.71
CA ALA A 41 0.00 4.42 -8.32
C ALA A 41 -0.39 4.60 -9.81
N ALA A 42 -0.52 3.50 -10.56
CA ALA A 42 -0.88 3.53 -11.97
C ALA A 42 -2.34 3.96 -12.21
N ARG A 43 -3.22 3.66 -11.25
CA ARG A 43 -4.65 4.00 -11.30
C ARG A 43 -4.99 5.34 -10.65
N TRP A 44 -3.98 6.05 -10.15
CA TRP A 44 -4.12 7.33 -9.48
C TRP A 44 -4.64 8.41 -10.44
N ASP A 45 -5.83 8.96 -10.18
CA ASP A 45 -6.43 9.98 -11.03
C ASP A 45 -6.25 11.42 -10.50
N MET A 46 -6.70 12.41 -11.28
CA MET A 46 -6.62 13.82 -10.87
C MET A 46 -7.52 14.16 -9.68
N ALA A 47 -8.63 13.45 -9.50
CA ALA A 47 -9.53 13.65 -8.37
C ALA A 47 -8.87 13.17 -7.07
N ASP A 48 -8.17 12.03 -7.10
CA ASP A 48 -7.37 11.51 -5.99
C ASP A 48 -6.25 12.48 -5.61
N THR A 49 -5.65 13.14 -6.61
CA THR A 49 -4.61 14.16 -6.40
C THR A 49 -5.14 15.38 -5.66
N LEU A 50 -6.27 15.94 -6.12
CA LEU A 50 -6.92 17.07 -5.47
C LEU A 50 -7.36 16.73 -4.04
N GLN A 51 -7.92 15.54 -3.86
CA GLN A 51 -8.35 15.05 -2.56
C GLN A 51 -7.16 14.88 -1.59
N ASN A 52 -6.06 14.27 -2.06
CA ASN A 52 -4.86 14.10 -1.26
C ASN A 52 -4.25 15.46 -0.85
N ALA A 53 -4.22 16.43 -1.78
CA ALA A 53 -3.78 17.79 -1.48
C ALA A 53 -4.67 18.45 -0.40
N LEU A 54 -6.00 18.34 -0.51
CA LEU A 54 -6.93 18.85 0.49
C LEU A 54 -6.69 18.20 1.87
N MET A 55 -6.41 16.90 1.91
CA MET A 55 -6.14 16.20 3.18
C MET A 55 -4.80 16.61 3.79
N LYS A 56 -3.77 16.87 2.98
CA LYS A 56 -2.49 17.42 3.47
C LYS A 56 -2.69 18.80 4.10
N VAL A 57 -3.49 19.67 3.47
CA VAL A 57 -3.86 20.98 4.03
C VAL A 57 -4.60 20.82 5.36
N LEU A 58 -5.57 19.91 5.42
CA LEU A 58 -6.32 19.62 6.63
C LEU A 58 -5.41 19.16 7.78
N VAL A 59 -4.44 18.29 7.49
CA VAL A 59 -3.49 17.78 8.49
C VAL A 59 -2.50 18.87 8.97
N ALA A 60 -2.22 19.88 8.14
CA ALA A 60 -1.37 21.01 8.49
C ALA A 60 -2.10 22.08 9.33
N LEU A 61 -3.43 22.08 9.34
CA LEU A 61 -4.23 23.05 10.10
C LEU A 61 -4.35 22.66 11.58
N PRO A 62 -4.48 23.66 12.48
CA PRO A 62 -4.88 23.40 13.86
C PRO A 62 -6.25 22.69 13.95
N PRO A 63 -6.57 22.00 15.06
CA PRO A 63 -7.77 21.15 15.15
C PRO A 63 -9.11 21.86 14.88
N ARG A 64 -9.26 23.09 15.38
CA ARG A 64 -10.48 23.90 15.22
C ARG A 64 -10.78 24.27 13.75
N PRO A 65 -9.84 24.87 12.99
CA PRO A 65 -10.05 25.12 11.57
C PRO A 65 -10.12 23.84 10.74
N ALA A 66 -9.36 22.79 11.08
CA ALA A 66 -9.45 21.49 10.40
C ALA A 66 -10.88 20.91 10.47
N GLY A 67 -11.53 20.97 11.64
CA GLY A 67 -12.92 20.51 11.80
C GLY A 67 -13.96 21.35 11.05
N ARG A 68 -13.68 22.63 10.74
CA ARG A 68 -14.55 23.44 9.86
C ARG A 68 -14.36 23.05 8.40
N LEU A 69 -13.10 22.91 7.97
CA LEU A 69 -12.76 22.48 6.61
C LEU A 69 -13.31 21.08 6.31
N GLN A 70 -13.24 20.15 7.27
CA GLN A 70 -13.81 18.81 7.13
C GLN A 70 -15.32 18.84 6.87
N ARG A 71 -16.06 19.63 7.65
CA ARG A 71 -17.52 19.76 7.48
C ARG A 71 -17.87 20.42 6.16
N PHE A 72 -17.13 21.44 5.77
CA PHE A 72 -17.31 22.12 4.49
C PHE A 72 -17.03 21.18 3.32
N ALA A 73 -15.93 20.44 3.36
CA ALA A 73 -15.59 19.47 2.33
C ALA A 73 -16.62 18.34 2.25
N ALA A 74 -17.07 17.80 3.38
CA ALA A 74 -18.11 16.77 3.40
C ALA A 74 -19.47 17.27 2.87
N TRP A 75 -19.80 18.54 3.14
CA TRP A 75 -20.96 19.19 2.55
C TRP A 75 -20.83 19.32 1.03
N LEU A 76 -19.66 19.77 0.54
CA LEU A 76 -19.39 19.95 -0.88
C LEU A 76 -19.42 18.62 -1.66
N THR A 77 -18.80 17.57 -1.11
CA THR A 77 -18.70 16.24 -1.76
C THR A 77 -19.90 15.35 -1.51
N ARG A 78 -20.85 15.79 -0.66
CA ARG A 78 -21.98 14.99 -0.14
C ARG A 78 -21.55 13.63 0.45
N ARG A 79 -20.29 13.48 0.84
CA ARG A 79 -19.75 12.26 1.45
C ARG A 79 -18.77 12.61 2.56
N PRO A 80 -18.73 11.84 3.65
CA PRO A 80 -17.71 12.02 4.66
C PRO A 80 -16.33 11.79 4.05
N LEU A 81 -15.38 12.71 4.31
CA LEU A 81 -13.98 12.58 3.88
C LEU A 81 -13.32 11.26 4.30
N THR A 82 -13.85 10.62 5.35
CA THR A 82 -13.39 9.33 5.89
C THR A 82 -13.72 8.12 5.01
N THR A 83 -14.59 8.30 4.01
CA THR A 83 -15.00 7.22 3.08
C THR A 83 -14.07 7.06 1.89
N HIS A 84 -13.12 7.98 1.74
CA HIS A 84 -12.21 8.02 0.62
C HIS A 84 -10.89 7.30 0.93
N SER A 85 -10.30 6.75 -0.11
CA SER A 85 -8.97 6.14 -0.10
C SER A 85 -7.89 7.22 -0.09
N LEU A 86 -6.81 6.99 0.66
CA LEU A 86 -5.77 7.99 0.92
C LEU A 86 -4.37 7.41 0.77
N GLY A 87 -3.46 8.25 0.28
CA GLY A 87 -2.02 7.96 0.19
C GLY A 87 -1.66 6.88 -0.82
N LEU A 88 -0.39 6.46 -0.81
CA LEU A 88 0.14 5.46 -1.76
C LEU A 88 -0.50 4.08 -1.60
N ALA A 89 -0.96 3.74 -0.40
CA ALA A 89 -1.70 2.50 -0.15
C ALA A 89 -3.16 2.57 -0.64
N GLN A 90 -3.67 3.76 -1.02
CA GLN A 90 -5.07 3.98 -1.37
C GLN A 90 -6.04 3.38 -0.33
N MET A 91 -5.72 3.54 0.95
CA MET A 91 -6.45 2.92 2.05
C MET A 91 -7.43 3.91 2.70
N LYS A 92 -8.63 3.43 3.02
CA LYS A 92 -9.65 4.22 3.72
C LYS A 92 -9.38 4.27 5.22
N LEU A 93 -9.86 5.34 5.86
CA LEU A 93 -9.77 5.49 7.31
C LEU A 93 -10.42 4.32 8.07
N GLY A 94 -11.60 3.89 7.62
CA GLY A 94 -12.29 2.74 8.23
C GLY A 94 -11.48 1.44 8.14
N THR A 95 -10.77 1.23 7.02
CA THR A 95 -9.90 0.06 6.82
C THR A 95 -8.69 0.12 7.75
N LEU A 96 -8.04 1.28 7.93
CA LEU A 96 -6.98 1.44 8.92
C LEU A 96 -7.46 1.07 10.33
N GLN A 97 -8.63 1.58 10.73
CA GLN A 97 -9.22 1.29 12.03
C GLN A 97 -9.60 -0.19 12.19
N GLU A 98 -10.02 -0.86 11.12
CA GLU A 98 -10.27 -2.30 11.09
C GLU A 98 -8.98 -3.11 11.27
N VAL A 99 -7.95 -2.82 10.47
CA VAL A 99 -6.63 -3.48 10.55
C VAL A 99 -6.02 -3.30 11.95
N ALA A 100 -6.14 -2.10 12.52
CA ALA A 100 -5.61 -1.81 13.84
C ALA A 100 -6.39 -2.52 14.97
N ARG A 101 -7.72 -2.60 14.87
CA ARG A 101 -8.54 -3.37 15.82
C ARG A 101 -8.22 -4.87 15.79
N SER A 102 -7.80 -5.40 14.64
CA SER A 102 -7.29 -6.76 14.52
C SER A 102 -5.86 -6.94 15.04
N GLY A 103 -5.22 -5.89 15.56
CA GLY A 103 -3.90 -5.97 16.21
C GLY A 103 -2.69 -5.89 15.26
N PHE A 104 -2.90 -5.70 13.96
CA PHE A 104 -1.80 -5.69 12.99
C PHE A 104 -1.04 -4.35 12.96
N LEU A 105 -1.70 -3.25 13.29
CA LEU A 105 -1.10 -1.92 13.31
C LEU A 105 -1.49 -1.13 14.57
N PRO A 106 -0.61 -0.27 15.08
CA PRO A 106 -1.02 0.73 16.06
C PRO A 106 -1.98 1.72 15.40
N LEU A 107 -3.01 2.14 16.12
CA LEU A 107 -3.92 3.19 15.66
C LEU A 107 -3.46 4.55 16.23
N PRO A 108 -3.06 5.52 15.40
CA PRO A 108 -2.77 6.87 15.87
C PRO A 108 -3.96 7.52 16.58
N ALA A 109 -3.67 8.43 17.52
CA ALA A 109 -4.67 9.05 18.37
C ALA A 109 -5.42 10.13 17.60
N GLY A 110 -6.73 9.92 17.42
CA GLY A 110 -7.59 10.87 16.73
C GLY A 110 -7.44 10.85 15.20
N GLN A 111 -8.48 11.38 14.56
CA GLN A 111 -8.65 11.25 13.11
C GLN A 111 -7.57 11.96 12.29
N GLN A 112 -7.07 13.10 12.74
CA GLN A 112 -6.07 13.88 11.99
C GLN A 112 -4.72 13.15 11.91
N GLU A 113 -4.31 12.48 12.99
CA GLU A 113 -3.09 11.66 12.99
C GLU A 113 -3.26 10.40 12.15
N GLN A 114 -4.44 9.79 12.16
CA GLN A 114 -4.75 8.66 11.30
C GLN A 114 -4.69 9.03 9.81
N ILE A 115 -5.23 10.20 9.44
CA ILE A 115 -5.09 10.73 8.07
C ILE A 115 -3.61 10.98 7.75
N ARG A 116 -2.85 11.59 8.67
CA ARG A 116 -1.40 11.81 8.46
C ARG A 116 -0.67 10.48 8.21
N PHE A 117 -0.99 9.45 8.97
CA PHE A 117 -0.40 8.12 8.81
C PHE A 117 -0.75 7.46 7.47
N LEU A 118 -2.00 7.60 7.01
CA LEU A 118 -2.40 7.12 5.68
C LEU A 118 -1.68 7.85 4.54
N LEU A 119 -1.33 9.12 4.74
CA LEU A 119 -0.64 9.95 3.75
C LEU A 119 0.88 9.79 3.74
N ASP A 120 1.45 9.12 4.75
CA ASP A 120 2.89 8.93 4.87
C ASP A 120 3.38 7.86 3.88
N PRO A 121 4.24 8.22 2.90
CA PRO A 121 4.81 7.26 1.96
C PRO A 121 5.57 6.10 2.61
N LEU A 122 6.20 6.33 3.77
CA LEU A 122 6.95 5.28 4.48
C LEU A 122 6.02 4.31 5.22
N ALA A 123 4.81 4.74 5.56
CA ALA A 123 3.79 3.88 6.15
C ALA A 123 3.08 3.00 5.11
N ALA A 124 3.05 3.40 3.84
CA ALA A 124 2.29 2.71 2.80
C ALA A 124 2.61 1.21 2.64
N PRO A 125 3.88 0.77 2.62
CA PRO A 125 4.18 -0.67 2.57
C PRO A 125 3.66 -1.44 3.79
N TYR A 126 3.72 -0.84 4.98
CA TYR A 126 3.21 -1.45 6.21
C TYR A 126 1.68 -1.54 6.21
N LEU A 127 0.99 -0.53 5.67
CA LEU A 127 -0.47 -0.54 5.50
C LEU A 127 -0.90 -1.67 4.57
N VAL A 128 -0.28 -1.79 3.40
CA VAL A 128 -0.55 -2.87 2.45
C VAL A 128 -0.28 -4.24 3.08
N ALA A 129 0.90 -4.41 3.66
CA ALA A 129 1.32 -5.68 4.26
C ALA A 129 0.41 -6.13 5.42
N ALA A 130 0.03 -5.19 6.29
CA ALA A 130 -0.88 -5.47 7.39
C ALA A 130 -2.27 -5.89 6.90
N ARG A 131 -2.77 -5.23 5.84
CA ARG A 131 -4.06 -5.61 5.24
C ARG A 131 -4.00 -6.98 4.58
N LEU A 132 -2.92 -7.30 3.87
CA LEU A 132 -2.69 -8.62 3.28
C LEU A 132 -2.67 -9.72 4.35
N ARG A 133 -1.92 -9.50 5.44
CA ARG A 133 -1.86 -10.44 6.56
C ARG A 133 -3.23 -10.60 7.23
N GLN A 134 -3.95 -9.50 7.48
CA GLN A 134 -5.31 -9.58 8.00
C GLN A 134 -6.24 -10.42 7.10
N THR A 135 -6.14 -10.26 5.77
CA THR A 135 -6.91 -11.08 4.82
C THR A 135 -6.52 -12.55 4.90
N LEU A 136 -5.23 -12.87 4.92
CA LEU A 136 -4.75 -14.24 5.07
C LEU A 136 -5.31 -14.89 6.33
N ASP A 137 -5.17 -14.23 7.47
CA ASP A 137 -5.58 -14.78 8.76
C ASP A 137 -7.12 -14.93 8.83
N HIS A 138 -7.88 -14.01 8.25
CA HIS A 138 -9.34 -14.09 8.16
C HIS A 138 -9.83 -15.32 7.36
N TRP A 139 -9.21 -15.57 6.20
CA TRP A 139 -9.57 -16.69 5.33
C TRP A 139 -9.09 -18.02 5.91
N GLN A 140 -7.89 -18.04 6.49
CA GLN A 140 -7.35 -19.22 7.14
C GLN A 140 -8.20 -19.65 8.34
N ALA A 141 -8.71 -18.69 9.14
CA ALA A 141 -9.65 -18.97 10.22
C ALA A 141 -10.97 -19.60 9.73
N SER A 142 -11.28 -19.43 8.44
CA SER A 142 -12.45 -20.02 7.77
C SER A 142 -12.10 -21.28 6.98
N GLY A 143 -10.88 -21.81 7.12
CA GLY A 143 -10.44 -23.07 6.50
C GLY A 143 -9.90 -22.94 5.07
N VAL A 144 -9.66 -21.73 4.57
CA VAL A 144 -9.17 -21.50 3.20
C VAL A 144 -7.80 -20.82 3.25
N ASP A 145 -6.76 -21.51 2.77
CA ASP A 145 -5.41 -20.95 2.70
C ASP A 145 -5.20 -20.18 1.37
N LEU A 146 -4.87 -18.89 1.50
CA LEU A 146 -4.57 -18.00 0.38
C LEU A 146 -3.08 -17.66 0.24
N SER A 147 -2.21 -18.26 1.06
CA SER A 147 -0.78 -17.94 1.12
C SER A 147 -0.07 -18.04 -0.24
N CYS A 148 -0.51 -18.97 -1.10
CA CYS A 148 0.00 -19.17 -2.45
C CYS A 148 -0.92 -18.64 -3.57
N ARG A 149 -1.89 -17.77 -3.24
CA ARG A 149 -2.91 -17.25 -4.17
C ARG A 149 -2.83 -15.71 -4.32
N PRO A 150 -1.72 -15.15 -4.85
CA PRO A 150 -1.53 -13.70 -4.94
C PRO A 150 -2.63 -12.97 -5.74
N GLU A 151 -3.24 -13.63 -6.72
CA GLU A 151 -4.33 -13.09 -7.55
C GLU A 151 -5.64 -12.93 -6.78
N ILE A 152 -5.88 -13.80 -5.79
CA ILE A 152 -7.02 -13.68 -4.88
C ILE A 152 -6.73 -12.56 -3.88
N LEU A 153 -5.51 -12.51 -3.33
CA LEU A 153 -5.11 -11.45 -2.41
C LEU A 153 -5.17 -10.06 -3.06
N GLY A 154 -4.72 -9.91 -4.31
CA GLY A 154 -4.85 -8.66 -5.07
C GLY A 154 -6.30 -8.26 -5.32
N THR A 155 -7.17 -9.25 -5.60
CA THR A 155 -8.63 -9.02 -5.73
C THR A 155 -9.23 -8.54 -4.41
N LEU A 156 -8.91 -9.21 -3.30
CA LEU A 156 -9.43 -8.88 -1.98
C LEU A 156 -8.89 -7.56 -1.46
N TYR A 157 -7.65 -7.15 -1.80
CA TYR A 157 -7.16 -5.82 -1.46
C TYR A 157 -8.11 -4.71 -1.93
N SER A 158 -8.67 -4.87 -3.14
CA SER A 158 -9.62 -3.93 -3.74
C SER A 158 -11.03 -4.03 -3.14
N LEU A 159 -11.50 -5.24 -2.83
CA LEU A 159 -12.88 -5.49 -2.40
C LEU A 159 -13.09 -5.34 -0.89
N GLY A 160 -12.09 -5.68 -0.08
CA GLY A 160 -12.20 -5.86 1.37
C GLY A 160 -11.76 -7.25 1.82
N LEU A 161 -12.06 -7.63 3.07
CA LEU A 161 -11.69 -8.98 3.55
C LEU A 161 -12.40 -10.07 2.76
N THR A 162 -13.63 -9.83 2.33
CA THR A 162 -14.44 -10.77 1.54
C THR A 162 -15.31 -10.01 0.53
N GLY A 163 -15.84 -10.72 -0.46
CA GLY A 163 -16.91 -10.21 -1.31
C GLY A 163 -18.27 -10.30 -0.61
N LYS A 164 -19.35 -9.91 -1.31
CA LYS A 164 -20.72 -9.94 -0.77
C LYS A 164 -21.18 -11.30 -0.24
N ALA A 165 -20.64 -12.38 -0.81
CA ALA A 165 -21.01 -13.75 -0.47
C ALA A 165 -20.08 -14.39 0.58
N GLY A 166 -19.15 -13.62 1.15
CA GLY A 166 -18.27 -14.07 2.24
C GLY A 166 -17.06 -14.87 1.76
N VAL A 167 -16.57 -15.76 2.64
CA VAL A 167 -15.49 -16.70 2.33
C VAL A 167 -16.06 -17.86 1.51
N HIS A 168 -15.39 -18.20 0.42
CA HIS A 168 -15.71 -19.35 -0.43
C HIS A 168 -14.54 -20.33 -0.44
N ALA A 169 -14.82 -21.62 -0.54
CA ALA A 169 -13.78 -22.64 -0.66
C ALA A 169 -12.92 -22.46 -1.92
N GLU A 170 -13.52 -21.95 -3.00
CA GLU A 170 -12.87 -21.74 -4.31
C GLU A 170 -13.02 -20.28 -4.76
N PRO A 171 -12.33 -19.33 -4.13
CA PRO A 171 -12.41 -17.94 -4.53
C PRO A 171 -11.85 -17.74 -5.93
N GLN A 172 -12.50 -16.88 -6.71
CA GLN A 172 -12.08 -16.55 -8.08
C GLN A 172 -11.45 -15.16 -8.12
N PRO A 173 -10.37 -14.98 -8.90
CA PRO A 173 -9.74 -13.68 -9.04
C PRO A 173 -10.55 -12.76 -9.95
N SER A 174 -10.44 -11.46 -9.70
CA SER A 174 -10.80 -10.42 -10.66
C SER A 174 -9.70 -10.23 -11.71
N SER A 175 -10.01 -9.55 -12.82
CA SER A 175 -9.01 -9.14 -13.81
C SER A 175 -7.87 -8.32 -13.18
N ARG A 176 -8.23 -7.36 -12.32
CA ARG A 176 -7.25 -6.56 -11.56
C ARG A 176 -6.37 -7.42 -10.66
N GLY A 177 -6.94 -8.43 -10.00
CA GLY A 177 -6.17 -9.37 -9.18
C GLY A 177 -5.16 -10.17 -9.99
N LEU A 178 -5.53 -10.61 -11.20
CA LEU A 178 -4.62 -11.29 -12.11
C LEU A 178 -3.46 -10.38 -12.56
N GLU A 179 -3.75 -9.11 -12.89
CA GLU A 179 -2.74 -8.11 -13.23
C GLU A 179 -1.74 -7.92 -12.07
N ILE A 180 -2.24 -7.69 -10.86
CA ILE A 180 -1.41 -7.54 -9.65
C ILE A 180 -0.53 -8.79 -9.44
N ALA A 181 -1.09 -10.00 -9.59
CA ALA A 181 -0.32 -11.23 -9.42
C ALA A 181 0.79 -11.40 -10.46
N ALA A 182 0.53 -11.01 -11.71
CA ALA A 182 1.55 -11.04 -12.76
C ALA A 182 2.70 -10.06 -12.45
N LEU A 183 2.38 -8.83 -12.00
CA LEU A 183 3.39 -7.88 -11.54
C LEU A 183 4.17 -8.42 -10.34
N ALA A 184 3.50 -9.04 -9.36
CA ALA A 184 4.15 -9.62 -8.19
C ALA A 184 5.17 -10.70 -8.58
N GLY A 185 4.84 -11.55 -9.55
CA GLY A 185 5.76 -12.53 -10.11
C GLY A 185 7.01 -11.89 -10.72
N ALA A 186 6.85 -10.78 -11.46
CA ALA A 186 7.97 -10.03 -12.02
C ALA A 186 8.85 -9.41 -10.92
N TYR A 187 8.25 -8.86 -9.86
CA TYR A 187 8.99 -8.30 -8.73
C TYR A 187 9.73 -9.37 -7.91
N ARG A 188 9.29 -10.63 -7.88
CA ARG A 188 10.07 -11.72 -7.26
C ARG A 188 11.28 -12.12 -8.10
N ALA A 189 11.17 -12.03 -9.43
CA ALA A 189 12.25 -12.40 -10.35
C ALA A 189 13.32 -11.29 -10.47
N ALA A 190 12.93 -10.02 -10.34
CA ALA A 190 13.81 -8.86 -10.42
C ALA A 190 14.96 -8.77 -9.38
N PRO A 191 14.80 -9.12 -8.09
CA PRO A 191 15.90 -9.06 -7.12
C PRO A 191 17.07 -9.98 -7.47
N LEU A 192 16.85 -11.04 -8.26
CA LEU A 192 17.92 -11.92 -8.75
C LEU A 192 18.76 -11.28 -9.87
N GLN A 193 18.21 -10.36 -10.68
CA GLN A 193 18.97 -9.71 -11.76
C GLN A 193 19.93 -8.62 -11.26
N LEU A 194 19.61 -7.95 -10.15
CA LEU A 194 20.51 -6.97 -9.52
C LEU A 194 21.68 -7.63 -8.79
N ALA A 195 21.47 -8.82 -8.20
CA ALA A 195 22.53 -9.61 -7.56
C ALA A 195 23.47 -10.29 -8.58
N LEU A 196 22.96 -10.71 -9.75
CA LEU A 196 23.80 -11.33 -10.80
C LEU A 196 24.63 -10.34 -11.61
N ARG A 197 24.29 -9.04 -11.60
CA ARG A 197 25.08 -7.97 -12.25
C ARG A 197 26.23 -7.44 -11.39
N SER A 198 26.35 -7.84 -10.13
CA SER A 198 27.35 -7.33 -9.20
C SER A 198 28.58 -8.24 -9.00
N LEU A 199 28.74 -9.28 -9.81
CA LEU A 199 30.02 -9.99 -9.91
C LEU A 199 30.83 -9.45 -11.10
N PRO A 200 31.84 -8.58 -10.88
CA PRO A 200 32.83 -8.33 -11.92
C PRO A 200 33.58 -9.64 -12.14
N PHE A 201 33.40 -10.20 -13.33
CA PHE A 201 34.25 -11.26 -13.88
C PHE A 201 35.68 -10.70 -13.93
N GLN A 202 36.52 -11.04 -12.95
CA GLN A 202 37.97 -10.83 -13.06
C GLN A 202 38.54 -11.89 -14.01
N GLY A 203 38.33 -11.68 -15.30
CA GLY A 203 39.09 -12.34 -16.36
C GLY A 203 40.45 -11.66 -16.49
N GLY A 204 41.40 -12.03 -15.63
CA GLY A 204 42.81 -11.71 -15.83
C GLY A 204 43.52 -12.87 -16.54
N ALA A 205 43.54 -12.81 -17.88
CA ALA A 205 44.63 -13.40 -18.68
C ALA A 205 45.81 -12.39 -18.64
N THR A 206 47.11 -12.70 -18.69
CA THR A 206 47.99 -13.89 -18.77
C THR A 206 49.42 -13.30 -18.54
N PRO A 207 50.47 -14.10 -18.30
CA PRO A 207 51.83 -13.58 -18.06
C PRO A 207 52.45 -12.91 -19.31
#